data_AF-A0A9P6CUP6-F1
#
_entry.id   AF-A0A9P6CUP6-F1
#
_cell.length_a   1.000
_cell.length_b   1.000
_cell.length_c   1.000
_cell.angle_alpha   90.00
_cell.angle_beta   90.00
_cell.angle_gamma   90.00
#
_symmetry.space_group_name_H-M   'P 1'
#
loop_
_entity.id
_entity.type
_entity.pdbx_description
1 polymer ?
#
loop_
_entity_poly.entity_id
_entity_poly.type
_entity_poly.pdbx_seq_one_letter_code
_entity_poly.pdbx_strand_id
1 'polypeptide(L)'
;MNTALPFEEHILRADTVQSIDKAIQRHQEHILSLRRRRNGLIPISILPPEIFCAIFMIVRTNCAKMDSKTDKRAWVELTHVCSHWRSIAISSPTLWALIDSSLLHDADRLYEVLRRSKEPPL
;
A
#
# COMPACT_ATOMS: atom_id res chain seq x y z
N MET A 1 20.70 52.25 6.54
CA MET A 1 21.11 51.14 5.65
C MET A 1 20.73 49.85 6.35
N ASN A 2 20.00 49.00 5.63
CA ASN A 2 19.02 48.05 6.14
C ASN A 2 19.69 46.77 6.69
N THR A 3 19.71 46.58 8.01
CA THR A 3 20.02 45.28 8.63
C THR A 3 18.71 44.60 8.98
N ALA A 4 18.23 43.72 8.10
CA ALA A 4 17.15 42.80 8.45
C ALA A 4 17.60 41.97 9.66
N LEU A 5 16.76 41.88 10.69
CA LEU A 5 17.10 41.19 11.94
C LEU A 5 17.26 39.67 11.68
N PRO A 6 18.19 38.98 12.36
CA PRO A 6 18.45 37.54 12.15
C PRO A 6 17.18 36.66 12.15
N PHE A 7 16.17 37.05 12.92
CA PHE A 7 14.88 36.37 13.01
C PHE A 7 14.06 36.41 11.71
N GLU A 8 14.07 37.53 10.97
CA GLU A 8 13.38 37.63 9.68
C GLU A 8 14.03 36.76 8.61
N GLU A 9 15.36 36.60 8.67
CA GLU A 9 16.10 35.74 7.77
C GLU A 9 15.78 34.25 8.01
N HIS A 10 15.59 33.85 9.28
CA HIS A 10 15.15 32.49 9.63
C HIS A 10 13.72 32.18 9.14
N ILE A 11 12.79 33.13 9.28
CA ILE A 11 11.41 32.99 8.78
C ILE A 11 11.41 32.88 7.25
N LEU A 12 12.14 33.76 6.56
CA LEU A 12 12.26 33.74 5.11
C LEU A 12 12.85 32.42 4.59
N ARG A 13 13.85 31.87 5.29
CA ARG A 13 14.42 30.54 4.97
C ARG A 13 13.41 29.42 5.19
N ALA A 14 12.65 29.43 6.29
CA ALA A 14 11.61 28.44 6.56
C ALA A 14 10.49 28.46 5.51
N ASP A 15 10.03 29.65 5.12
CA ASP A 15 9.01 29.83 4.07
C ASP A 15 9.52 29.33 2.71
N THR A 16 10.79 29.58 2.40
CA THR A 16 11.43 29.11 1.17
C THR A 16 11.51 27.58 1.14
N VAL A 17 11.94 26.95 2.23
CA VAL A 17 11.97 25.47 2.34
C VAL A 17 10.56 24.90 2.18
N GLN A 18 9.56 25.48 2.86
CA GLN A 18 8.18 25.02 2.74
C GLN A 18 7.63 25.16 1.31
N SER A 19 7.99 26.22 0.59
CA SER A 19 7.65 26.42 -0.81
C SER A 19 8.24 25.32 -1.71
N ILE A 20 9.52 24.98 -1.49
CA ILE A 20 10.21 23.91 -2.21
C ILE A 20 9.56 22.56 -1.91
N ASP A 21 9.26 22.25 -0.64
CA ASP A 21 8.59 21.00 -0.26
C ASP A 21 7.21 20.86 -0.90
N LYS A 22 6.44 21.95 -0.97
CA LYS A 22 5.16 21.98 -1.69
C LYS A 22 5.35 21.70 -3.18
N ALA A 23 6.40 22.25 -3.81
CA ALA A 23 6.70 21.99 -5.21
C ALA A 23 7.09 20.51 -5.45
N ILE A 24 7.93 19.94 -4.57
CA ILE A 24 8.32 18.52 -4.59
C ILE A 24 7.07 17.65 -4.48
N GLN A 25 6.19 17.92 -3.52
CA GLN A 25 4.96 17.16 -3.29
C GLN A 25 4.06 17.17 -4.54
N ARG A 26 3.86 18.33 -5.17
CA ARG A 26 3.07 18.43 -6.42
C ARG A 26 3.65 17.58 -7.55
N HIS A 27 4.98 17.60 -7.70
CA HIS A 27 5.64 16.77 -8.72
C HIS A 27 5.51 15.27 -8.42
N GLN A 28 5.63 14.87 -7.15
CA GLN A 28 5.42 13.49 -6.72
C GLN A 28 4.00 13.02 -7.01
N GLU A 29 2.98 13.83 -6.70
CA GLU A 29 1.58 13.52 -7.01
C GLU A 29 1.36 13.32 -8.51
N HIS A 30 1.97 14.18 -9.34
CA HIS A 30 1.89 14.05 -10.78
C HIS A 30 2.56 12.76 -11.29
N ILE A 31 3.74 12.42 -10.77
CA ILE A 31 4.42 11.15 -11.08
C ILE A 31 3.56 9.95 -10.67
N LEU A 32 2.94 9.98 -9.48
CA LEU A 32 2.05 8.92 -9.00
C LEU A 32 0.81 8.76 -9.88
N SER A 33 0.26 9.87 -10.39
CA SER A 33 -0.85 9.84 -11.36
C SER A 33 -0.43 9.17 -12.68
N LEU A 34 0.72 9.55 -13.23
CA LEU A 34 1.25 8.96 -14.45
C LEU A 34 1.55 7.46 -14.29
N ARG A 35 2.14 7.06 -13.15
CA ARG A 35 2.38 5.65 -12.83
C ARG A 35 1.08 4.86 -12.73
N ARG A 36 0.04 5.41 -12.09
CA ARG A 36 -1.30 4.78 -12.03
C ARG A 36 -1.90 4.59 -13.41
N ARG A 37 -1.85 5.62 -14.26
CA ARG A 37 -2.32 5.54 -15.65
C ARG A 37 -1.56 4.47 -16.44
N ARG A 38 -0.23 4.48 -16.39
CA ARG A 38 0.62 3.46 -17.03
C ARG A 38 0.26 2.06 -16.54
N ASN A 39 0.11 1.87 -15.23
CA ASN A 39 -0.28 0.59 -14.66
C ASN A 39 -1.71 0.19 -15.01
N GLY A 40 -2.60 1.10 -15.41
CA GLY A 40 -3.92 0.75 -15.95
C GLY A 40 -3.87 0.25 -17.40
N LEU A 41 -2.79 0.55 -18.12
CA LEU A 41 -2.63 0.17 -19.54
C LEU A 41 -1.87 -1.15 -19.74
N ILE A 42 -1.26 -1.71 -18.70
CA ILE A 42 -0.58 -2.99 -18.82
C ILE A 42 -1.61 -4.13 -18.92
N PRO A 43 -1.32 -5.21 -19.68
CA PRO A 43 -2.30 -6.27 -19.93
C PRO A 43 -2.88 -6.91 -18.68
N ILE A 44 -2.10 -7.10 -17.62
CA ILE A 44 -2.59 -7.75 -16.40
C ILE A 44 -3.67 -6.93 -15.68
N SER A 45 -3.70 -5.60 -15.87
CA SER A 45 -4.67 -4.72 -15.20
C SER A 45 -6.04 -4.69 -15.86
N ILE A 46 -6.23 -5.39 -16.99
CA ILE A 46 -7.54 -5.57 -17.64
C ILE A 46 -8.31 -6.76 -17.04
N LEU A 47 -7.65 -7.57 -16.21
CA LEU A 47 -8.28 -8.73 -15.61
C LEU A 47 -9.38 -8.31 -14.63
N PRO A 48 -10.52 -9.03 -14.60
CA PRO A 48 -11.54 -8.80 -13.60
C PRO A 48 -11.01 -8.99 -12.16
N PRO A 49 -11.56 -8.27 -11.17
CA PRO A 49 -11.18 -8.41 -9.76
C PRO A 49 -11.25 -9.86 -9.24
N GLU A 50 -12.19 -10.67 -9.76
CA GLU A 50 -12.38 -12.07 -9.39
C GLU A 50 -11.17 -12.92 -9.75
N ILE A 51 -10.54 -12.65 -10.90
CA ILE A 51 -9.33 -13.35 -11.35
C ILE A 51 -8.15 -12.96 -10.48
N PHE A 52 -8.04 -11.68 -10.11
CA PHE A 52 -7.03 -11.23 -9.14
C PHE A 52 -7.21 -11.91 -7.78
N CYS A 53 -8.43 -11.98 -7.27
CA CYS A 53 -8.74 -12.69 -6.03
C CYS A 53 -8.32 -14.17 -6.11
N ALA A 54 -8.63 -14.86 -7.21
CA ALA A 54 -8.21 -16.25 -7.41
C ALA A 54 -6.68 -16.40 -7.40
N ILE A 55 -5.96 -15.53 -8.10
CA ILE A 55 -4.49 -15.51 -8.10
C ILE A 55 -3.95 -15.27 -6.68
N PHE A 56 -4.48 -14.27 -5.96
CA PHE A 56 -4.05 -13.95 -4.60
C PHE A 56 -4.28 -15.10 -3.63
N MET A 57 -5.41 -15.81 -3.77
CA MET A 57 -5.70 -17.02 -2.99
C MET A 57 -4.70 -18.14 -3.27
N ILE A 58 -4.37 -18.41 -4.54
CA ILE A 58 -3.37 -19.41 -4.92
C ILE A 58 -2.01 -19.07 -4.28
N VAL A 59 -1.58 -17.81 -4.38
CA VAL A 59 -0.32 -17.37 -3.76
C VAL A 59 -0.36 -17.54 -2.26
N ARG A 60 -1.42 -17.10 -1.57
CA ARG A 60 -1.58 -17.26 -0.12
C ARG A 60 -1.53 -18.73 0.31
N THR A 61 -2.25 -19.60 -0.38
CA THR A 61 -2.25 -21.04 -0.09
C THR A 61 -0.89 -21.68 -0.28
N ASN A 62 -0.13 -21.26 -1.31
CA ASN A 62 1.23 -21.75 -1.52
C ASN A 62 2.20 -21.22 -0.47
N CYS A 63 2.12 -19.93 -0.12
CA CYS A 63 2.90 -19.33 0.96
C CYS A 63 2.69 -20.07 2.29
N ALA A 64 1.43 -20.40 2.64
CA ALA A 64 1.12 -21.10 3.89
C ALA A 64 1.79 -22.48 4.03
N LYS A 65 2.11 -23.13 2.91
CA LYS A 65 2.78 -24.44 2.86
C LYS A 65 4.30 -24.36 2.97
N MET A 66 4.89 -23.16 2.88
CA MET A 66 6.35 -22.98 2.94
C MET A 66 6.85 -23.05 4.39
N ASP A 67 8.05 -23.56 4.61
CA ASP A 67 8.59 -23.74 5.96
C ASP A 67 9.07 -22.43 6.60
N SER A 68 9.53 -21.49 5.77
CA SER A 68 10.02 -20.18 6.21
C SER A 68 8.88 -19.23 6.57
N LYS A 69 8.99 -18.56 7.73
CA LYS A 69 8.05 -17.52 8.17
C LYS A 69 8.00 -16.32 7.21
N THR A 70 9.12 -15.99 6.57
CA THR A 70 9.19 -14.90 5.58
C THR A 70 8.39 -15.25 4.34
N ASP A 71 8.47 -16.50 3.91
CA ASP A 71 7.81 -16.96 2.68
C ASP A 71 6.31 -17.13 2.89
N LYS A 72 5.88 -17.51 4.11
CA LYS A 72 4.47 -17.49 4.53
C LYS A 72 3.83 -16.11 4.42
N ARG A 73 4.62 -15.04 4.47
CA ARG A 73 4.14 -13.64 4.45
C ARG A 73 4.15 -13.01 3.07
N ALA A 74 4.73 -13.68 2.07
CA ALA A 74 4.91 -13.12 0.72
C ALA A 74 3.59 -12.78 0.01
N TRP A 75 2.46 -13.40 0.40
CA TRP A 75 1.15 -13.04 -0.16
C TRP A 75 0.73 -11.60 0.20
N VAL A 76 1.23 -11.03 1.31
CA VAL A 76 0.96 -9.63 1.66
C VAL A 76 1.70 -8.66 0.73
N GLU A 77 2.86 -9.05 0.21
CA GLU A 77 3.64 -8.26 -0.76
C GLU A 77 2.85 -8.00 -2.05
N LEU A 78 1.88 -8.85 -2.39
CA LEU A 78 0.96 -8.62 -3.50
C LEU A 78 0.18 -7.31 -3.34
N THR A 79 -0.13 -6.92 -2.09
CA THR A 79 -0.79 -5.64 -1.80
C THR A 79 0.14 -4.44 -2.01
N HIS A 80 1.45 -4.66 -2.11
CA HIS A 80 2.44 -3.61 -2.31
C HIS A 80 2.83 -3.39 -3.78
N VAL A 81 2.44 -4.27 -4.70
CA VAL A 81 2.75 -4.18 -6.15
C VAL A 81 2.22 -2.89 -6.76
N CYS A 82 0.92 -2.61 -6.63
CA CYS A 82 0.33 -1.35 -7.05
C CYS A 82 -0.95 -1.02 -6.28
N SER A 83 -1.46 0.21 -6.42
CA SER A 83 -2.69 0.65 -5.74
C SER A 83 -3.92 -0.16 -6.17
N HIS A 84 -3.99 -0.63 -7.40
CA HIS A 84 -5.10 -1.44 -7.90
C HIS A 84 -5.14 -2.82 -7.24
N TRP A 85 -4.00 -3.52 -7.18
CA TRP A 85 -3.89 -4.82 -6.50
C TRP A 85 -4.20 -4.71 -5.02
N ARG A 86 -3.70 -3.65 -4.37
CA ARG A 86 -4.04 -3.32 -2.98
C ARG A 86 -5.55 -3.18 -2.80
N SER A 87 -6.21 -2.42 -3.68
CA SER A 87 -7.66 -2.19 -3.60
C SER A 87 -8.41 -3.51 -3.67
N ILE A 88 -8.10 -4.36 -4.66
CA ILE A 88 -8.78 -5.66 -4.83
C ILE A 88 -8.52 -6.57 -3.62
N ALA A 89 -7.27 -6.67 -3.18
CA ALA A 89 -6.90 -7.53 -2.07
C ALA A 89 -7.59 -7.11 -0.76
N ILE A 90 -7.67 -5.80 -0.47
CA ILE A 90 -8.36 -5.29 0.73
C ILE A 90 -9.86 -5.53 0.65
N SER A 91 -10.47 -5.37 -0.54
CA SER A 91 -11.89 -5.59 -0.78
C SER A 91 -12.32 -7.06 -0.84
N SER A 92 -11.41 -8.01 -0.59
CA SER A 92 -11.68 -9.45 -0.66
C SER A 92 -11.61 -10.09 0.73
N PRO A 93 -12.73 -10.17 1.48
CA PRO A 93 -12.73 -10.76 2.83
C PRO A 93 -12.26 -12.22 2.84
N THR A 94 -12.56 -12.96 1.77
CA THR A 94 -12.14 -14.36 1.58
C THR A 94 -10.62 -14.49 1.57
N LEU A 95 -9.91 -13.50 1.02
CA LEU A 95 -8.46 -13.45 1.11
C LEU A 95 -8.05 -13.45 2.56
N TRP A 96 -8.61 -12.57 3.40
CA TRP A 96 -8.22 -12.37 4.80
C TRP A 96 -8.73 -13.43 5.78
N ALA A 97 -9.75 -14.22 5.42
CA ALA A 97 -10.34 -15.22 6.31
C ALA A 97 -9.41 -16.40 6.68
N LEU A 98 -8.35 -16.66 5.90
CA LEU A 98 -7.47 -17.82 6.12
C LEU A 98 -6.42 -17.56 7.21
N ILE A 99 -6.66 -17.97 8.46
CA ILE A 99 -5.68 -17.80 9.54
C ILE A 99 -4.64 -18.92 9.51
N ASP A 100 -3.35 -18.58 9.49
CA ASP A 100 -2.23 -19.52 9.55
C ASP A 100 -1.28 -19.23 10.71
N SER A 101 -0.39 -20.18 11.02
CA SER A 101 0.52 -20.10 12.17
C SER A 101 1.52 -18.94 12.11
N SER A 102 1.76 -18.34 10.94
CA SER A 102 2.64 -17.16 10.81
C SER A 102 2.03 -15.89 11.40
N LEU A 103 0.69 -15.84 11.53
CA LEU A 103 -0.07 -14.72 12.08
C LEU A 103 -0.22 -14.80 13.60
N LEU A 104 -0.11 -15.99 14.19
CA LEU A 104 -0.32 -16.20 15.63
C LEU A 104 0.76 -15.55 16.52
N HIS A 105 1.91 -15.22 15.95
CA HIS A 105 3.00 -14.56 16.67
C HIS A 105 2.99 -13.03 16.55
N ASP A 106 2.01 -12.47 15.84
CA ASP A 106 1.93 -11.04 15.53
C ASP A 106 0.47 -10.58 15.75
N ALA A 107 0.20 -10.13 16.97
CA ALA A 107 -1.16 -9.80 17.41
C ALA A 107 -1.78 -8.65 16.62
N ASP A 108 -0.98 -7.62 16.27
CA ASP A 108 -1.45 -6.48 15.49
C ASP A 108 -1.84 -6.90 14.07
N ARG A 109 -1.03 -7.76 13.45
CA ARG A 109 -1.33 -8.29 12.12
C ARG A 109 -2.51 -9.26 12.14
N LEU A 110 -2.59 -10.11 13.16
CA LEU A 110 -3.76 -10.98 13.35
C LEU A 110 -5.02 -10.15 13.51
N TYR A 111 -4.97 -9.09 14.31
CA TYR A 111 -6.07 -8.15 14.47
C TYR A 111 -6.46 -7.52 13.13
N GLU A 112 -5.50 -7.06 12.32
CA GLU A 112 -5.79 -6.47 11.02
C GLU A 112 -6.38 -7.48 10.03
N VAL A 113 -5.89 -8.72 10.04
CA VAL A 113 -6.44 -9.82 9.24
C VAL A 113 -7.87 -10.13 9.66
N LEU A 114 -8.15 -10.21 10.96
CA LEU A 114 -9.50 -10.40 11.51
C LEU A 114 -10.43 -9.21 11.22
N ARG A 115 -9.90 -7.99 11.24
CA ARG A 115 -10.65 -6.78 10.90
C ARG A 115 -11.08 -6.79 9.44
N ARG A 116 -10.21 -7.27 8.55
CA ARG A 116 -10.47 -7.33 7.09
C ARG A 116 -11.23 -8.58 6.64
N SER A 117 -11.23 -9.65 7.43
CA SER A 117 -12.01 -10.86 7.12
C SER A 117 -13.50 -10.73 7.43
N LYS A 118 -13.87 -9.79 8.30
CA LYS A 118 -15.27 -9.45 8.56
C LYS A 118 -15.82 -8.69 7.36
N GLU A 119 -16.87 -9.23 6.74
CA GLU A 119 -17.63 -8.50 5.71
C GLU A 119 -18.11 -7.15 6.28
N PRO A 120 -17.99 -6.04 5.53
CA PRO A 120 -18.80 -4.87 5.85
C PRO A 120 -20.29 -5.26 5.71
N PRO A 121 -21.18 -4.71 6.56
CA PRO A 121 -22.60 -5.04 6.48
C PRO A 121 -23.15 -4.70 5.08
N LEU A 122 -23.93 -5.65 4.54
CA LEU A 122 -24.65 -5.60 3.26
C LEU A 122 -25.43 -4.28 3.05
#